data_AF-A0A543BMT9-F1
#
_entry.id   AF-A0A543BMT9-F1
#
_cell.length_a   1.000
_cell.length_b   1.000
_cell.length_c   1.000
_cell.angle_alpha   90.00
_cell.angle_beta   90.00
_cell.angle_gamma   90.00
#
_symmetry.space_group_name_H-M   'P 1'
#
loop_
_entity.id
_entity.type
_entity.pdbx_description
1 polymer ?
#
loop_
_entity_poly.entity_id
_entity_poly.type
_entity_poly.pdbx_seq_one_letter_code
_entity_poly.pdbx_strand_id
1 'polypeptide(L)'
;MHPRDSADIWHRTRGARRGFLVAGVVVALLVWALGADAIRRHIEGEADLETDPAFYTVATPPAAGDPGDIIRVEEIASAPLGSAAWRVIYHSRDLHGEDIPVSAVVIVPDTPAPAEGRTVVAWGHPTTGAAAHCAPSLAVDPFQLIEGLHEFLAEGYAIVATDYPGMGVAGPSAYLLGIPEANSVLDAVRAARNIDGARAGDRLVLWGHSQGGQAALFAAERAASYAPELTLLGVAVAAPAANLSELMSDDIVNVSGVTIASYAIPAYEAAYGDRYPDGEIAAILTPAGTAATPDMAALCLLSQNKEIHAIADPLIGGYVRSDPSTTEPWATLLKENSAGAEPLTVPVFVGQGLADELVEPKATEDYVALLCSQGADIAFHRYPGVNHGLAAYAALPEMLLWLSTVTSGRTPSTTCR
;
A
#
# COMPACT_ATOMS: atom_id res chain seq x y z
N MET A 1 0.44 -2.99 -64.69
CA MET A 1 0.34 -4.30 -64.01
C MET A 1 1.10 -4.17 -62.71
N HIS A 2 0.54 -4.18 -61.50
CA HIS A 2 -0.70 -4.76 -60.94
C HIS A 2 -1.55 -3.70 -60.19
N PRO A 3 -2.90 -3.78 -60.22
CA PRO A 3 -3.73 -3.09 -59.25
C PRO A 3 -3.77 -3.91 -57.94
N ARG A 4 -3.34 -3.31 -56.82
CA ARG A 4 -3.52 -3.88 -55.47
C ARG A 4 -4.83 -3.38 -54.86
N ASP A 5 -5.74 -4.33 -54.66
CA ASP A 5 -6.71 -4.51 -53.57
C ASP A 5 -7.29 -3.29 -52.85
N SER A 6 -8.42 -2.81 -53.37
CA SER A 6 -9.39 -1.96 -52.66
C SER A 6 -10.31 -2.75 -51.71
N ALA A 7 -10.15 -4.07 -51.59
CA ALA A 7 -10.95 -4.94 -50.71
C ALA A 7 -10.47 -4.98 -49.24
N ASP A 8 -9.19 -4.68 -48.96
CA ASP A 8 -8.60 -4.74 -47.59
C ASP A 8 -9.12 -3.60 -46.68
N ILE A 9 -9.43 -2.43 -47.25
CA ILE A 9 -9.87 -1.24 -46.50
C ILE A 9 -11.28 -1.43 -45.90
N TRP A 10 -12.17 -2.15 -46.58
CA TRP A 10 -13.54 -2.40 -46.12
C TRP A 10 -13.62 -3.45 -44.99
N HIS A 11 -12.65 -4.37 -44.90
CA HIS A 11 -12.56 -5.33 -43.80
C HIS A 11 -12.00 -4.67 -42.52
N ARG A 12 -10.99 -3.80 -42.64
CA ARG A 12 -10.40 -3.07 -41.51
C ARG A 12 -11.39 -2.10 -40.83
N THR A 13 -12.21 -1.42 -41.61
CA THR A 13 -13.22 -0.46 -41.09
C THR A 13 -14.39 -1.15 -40.38
N ARG A 14 -14.79 -2.36 -40.81
CA ARG A 14 -15.80 -3.18 -40.11
C ARG A 14 -15.27 -3.78 -38.80
N GLY A 15 -14.00 -4.19 -38.77
CA GLY A 15 -13.32 -4.64 -37.55
C GLY A 15 -13.22 -3.55 -36.49
N ALA A 16 -12.80 -2.34 -36.90
CA ALA A 16 -12.73 -1.18 -36.01
C ALA A 16 -14.11 -0.80 -35.44
N ARG A 17 -15.16 -0.74 -36.26
CA ARG A 17 -16.53 -0.44 -35.80
C ARG A 17 -17.09 -1.48 -34.83
N ARG A 18 -16.76 -2.77 -35.01
CA ARG A 18 -17.12 -3.83 -34.04
C ARG A 18 -16.34 -3.69 -32.74
N GLY A 19 -15.05 -3.33 -32.78
CA GLY A 19 -14.25 -3.05 -31.59
C GLY A 19 -14.81 -1.89 -30.76
N PHE A 20 -15.20 -0.79 -31.41
CA PHE A 20 -15.83 0.36 -30.73
C PHE A 20 -17.20 0.04 -30.12
N LEU A 21 -18.03 -0.77 -30.80
CA LEU A 21 -19.32 -1.21 -30.26
C LEU A 21 -19.17 -2.13 -29.05
N VAL A 22 -18.20 -3.07 -29.10
CA VAL A 22 -17.92 -3.97 -27.96
C VAL A 22 -17.36 -3.18 -26.77
N ALA A 23 -16.41 -2.28 -27.00
CA ALA A 23 -15.88 -1.41 -25.95
C ALA A 23 -16.97 -0.51 -25.32
N GLY A 24 -17.86 0.06 -26.15
CA GLY A 24 -18.98 0.87 -25.66
C GLY A 24 -19.99 0.07 -24.82
N VAL A 25 -20.25 -1.19 -25.18
CA VAL A 25 -21.12 -2.08 -24.38
C VAL A 25 -20.45 -2.47 -23.06
N VAL A 26 -19.15 -2.77 -23.06
CA VAL A 26 -18.41 -3.09 -21.82
C VAL A 26 -18.40 -1.89 -20.87
N VAL A 27 -18.11 -0.68 -21.37
CA VAL A 27 -18.15 0.55 -20.56
C VAL A 27 -19.55 0.82 -20.01
N ALA A 28 -20.60 0.64 -20.82
CA ALA A 28 -21.97 0.81 -20.36
C ALA A 28 -22.37 -0.22 -19.29
N LEU A 29 -21.90 -1.47 -19.41
CA LEU A 29 -22.12 -2.51 -18.41
C LEU A 29 -21.35 -2.23 -17.11
N LEU A 30 -20.12 -1.71 -17.19
CA LEU A 30 -19.34 -1.30 -16.02
C LEU A 30 -19.97 -0.10 -15.31
N VAL A 31 -20.38 0.93 -16.05
CA VAL A 31 -21.11 2.09 -15.48
C VAL A 31 -22.43 1.66 -14.86
N TRP A 32 -23.15 0.73 -15.49
CA TRP A 32 -24.38 0.18 -14.93
C TRP A 32 -24.12 -0.67 -13.69
N ALA A 33 -23.06 -1.48 -13.66
CA ALA A 33 -22.67 -2.27 -12.49
C ALA A 33 -22.25 -1.39 -11.31
N LEU A 34 -21.43 -0.36 -11.55
CA LEU A 34 -21.02 0.63 -10.54
C LEU A 34 -22.23 1.45 -10.05
N GLY A 35 -23.11 1.87 -10.95
CA GLY A 35 -24.33 2.59 -10.59
C GLY A 35 -25.32 1.71 -9.82
N ALA A 36 -25.48 0.44 -10.21
CA ALA A 36 -26.33 -0.52 -9.53
C ALA A 36 -25.81 -0.85 -8.12
N ASP A 37 -24.49 -0.96 -7.94
CA ASP A 37 -23.89 -1.20 -6.63
C ASP A 37 -24.06 0.00 -5.69
N ALA A 38 -23.81 1.22 -6.18
CA ALA A 38 -24.06 2.45 -5.39
C ALA A 38 -25.54 2.58 -4.98
N ILE A 39 -26.47 2.27 -5.89
CA ILE A 39 -27.91 2.29 -5.62
C ILE A 39 -28.30 1.17 -4.64
N ARG A 40 -27.74 -0.04 -4.78
CA ARG A 40 -27.98 -1.18 -3.88
C ARG A 40 -27.57 -0.82 -2.44
N ARG A 41 -26.32 -0.39 -2.24
CA ARG A 41 -25.81 0.00 -0.91
C ARG A 41 -26.66 1.10 -0.27
N HIS A 42 -27.18 2.04 -1.06
CA HIS A 42 -28.07 3.09 -0.57
C HIS A 42 -29.49 2.60 -0.23
N ILE A 43 -30.08 1.70 -1.04
CA ILE A 43 -31.42 1.16 -0.80
C ILE A 43 -31.44 0.21 0.41
N GLU A 44 -30.37 -0.57 0.59
CA GLU A 44 -30.26 -1.56 1.67
C GLU A 44 -29.80 -0.92 3.01
N GLY A 45 -29.48 0.38 3.02
CA GLY A 45 -28.96 1.09 4.20
C GLY A 45 -27.53 0.68 4.57
N GLU A 46 -26.88 -0.15 3.76
CA GLU A 46 -25.52 -0.64 3.97
C GLU A 46 -24.47 0.45 3.80
N ALA A 47 -24.76 1.47 2.99
CA ALA A 47 -23.92 2.67 2.87
C ALA A 47 -23.87 3.48 4.18
N ASP A 48 -24.89 3.33 5.05
CA ASP A 48 -25.02 4.06 6.31
C ASP A 48 -24.59 3.23 7.54
N LEU A 49 -24.16 1.96 7.35
CA LEU A 49 -23.63 1.13 8.42
C LEU A 49 -22.20 1.57 8.75
N GLU A 50 -22.09 2.59 9.60
CA GLU A 50 -20.83 2.93 10.25
C GLU A 50 -20.35 1.74 11.08
N THR A 51 -19.04 1.47 11.02
CA THR A 51 -18.41 0.48 11.89
C THR A 51 -18.60 0.88 13.34
N ASP A 52 -19.01 -0.06 14.20
CA ASP A 52 -19.06 0.20 15.64
C ASP A 52 -17.64 0.55 16.13
N PRO A 53 -17.39 1.77 16.64
CA PRO A 53 -16.06 2.15 17.15
C PRO A 53 -15.56 1.22 18.26
N ALA A 54 -16.45 0.51 18.96
CA ALA A 54 -16.09 -0.48 19.95
C ALA A 54 -15.25 -1.63 19.36
N PHE A 55 -15.42 -1.95 18.06
CA PHE A 55 -14.64 -2.99 17.37
C PHE A 55 -13.14 -2.74 17.51
N TYR A 56 -12.69 -1.50 17.31
CA TYR A 56 -11.28 -1.07 17.37
C TYR A 56 -10.75 -0.82 18.78
N THR A 57 -11.60 -0.91 19.79
CA THR A 57 -11.18 -0.75 21.18
C THR A 57 -10.74 -2.09 21.75
N VAL A 58 -9.43 -2.34 21.78
CA VAL A 58 -8.81 -3.54 22.37
C VAL A 58 -8.03 -3.18 23.65
N ALA A 59 -7.77 -4.18 24.49
CA ALA A 59 -6.93 -4.00 25.67
C ALA A 59 -5.49 -3.67 25.27
N THR A 60 -4.80 -2.86 26.09
CA THR A 60 -3.39 -2.50 25.89
C THR A 60 -2.59 -2.85 27.15
N PRO A 61 -1.66 -3.82 27.11
CA PRO A 61 -1.38 -4.71 25.96
C PRO A 61 -2.55 -5.70 25.71
N PRO A 62 -2.67 -6.25 24.48
CA PRO A 62 -3.63 -7.30 24.20
C PRO A 62 -3.29 -8.58 24.99
N ALA A 63 -4.24 -9.52 25.08
CA ALA A 63 -3.92 -10.87 25.54
C ALA A 63 -2.95 -11.51 24.54
N ALA A 64 -1.87 -12.13 25.00
CA ALA A 64 -0.83 -12.64 24.10
C ALA A 64 -1.37 -13.59 23.02
N GLY A 65 -0.95 -13.38 21.78
CA GLY A 65 -1.24 -14.25 20.64
C GLY A 65 -0.05 -14.34 19.68
N ASP A 66 -0.04 -15.36 18.81
CA ASP A 66 1.00 -15.50 17.79
C ASP A 66 0.74 -14.54 16.61
N PRO A 67 1.76 -14.13 15.85
CA PRO A 67 1.56 -13.23 14.71
C PRO A 67 0.54 -13.81 13.72
N GLY A 68 -0.49 -13.02 13.38
CA GLY A 68 -1.61 -13.43 12.54
C GLY A 68 -2.80 -14.06 13.26
N ASP A 69 -2.73 -14.31 14.57
CA ASP A 69 -3.88 -14.75 15.34
C ASP A 69 -4.96 -13.65 15.37
N ILE A 70 -6.22 -14.05 15.19
CA ILE A 70 -7.36 -13.12 15.16
C ILE A 70 -7.75 -12.75 16.60
N ILE A 71 -7.74 -11.45 16.88
CA ILE A 71 -8.28 -10.85 18.12
C ILE A 71 -9.79 -10.64 17.97
N ARG A 72 -10.21 -10.05 16.84
CA ARG A 72 -11.62 -9.78 16.50
C ARG A 72 -11.83 -9.87 15.01
N VAL A 73 -13.02 -10.30 14.60
CA VAL A 73 -13.45 -10.32 13.21
C VAL A 73 -14.93 -9.93 13.12
N GLU A 74 -15.26 -9.13 12.13
CA GLU A 74 -16.63 -8.67 11.83
C GLU A 74 -16.83 -8.67 10.32
N GLU A 75 -17.97 -9.18 9.86
CA GLU A 75 -18.34 -9.12 8.44
C GLU A 75 -18.79 -7.70 8.06
N ILE A 76 -18.33 -7.21 6.91
CA ILE A 76 -18.71 -5.91 6.37
C ILE A 76 -19.85 -6.12 5.37
N ALA A 77 -21.08 -5.79 5.77
CA ALA A 77 -22.27 -5.97 4.93
C ALA A 77 -22.18 -5.21 3.58
N SER A 78 -21.55 -4.03 3.58
CA SER A 78 -21.37 -3.18 2.40
C SER A 78 -20.24 -3.63 1.46
N ALA A 79 -19.85 -4.91 1.51
CA ALA A 79 -18.84 -5.48 0.62
C ALA A 79 -19.14 -5.18 -0.86
N PRO A 80 -18.10 -5.02 -1.71
CA PRO A 80 -18.29 -4.84 -3.14
C PRO A 80 -19.16 -5.93 -3.75
N LEU A 81 -19.97 -5.60 -4.76
CA LEU A 81 -20.83 -6.57 -5.44
C LEU A 81 -20.04 -7.80 -5.91
N GLY A 82 -20.55 -9.00 -5.61
CA GLY A 82 -19.88 -10.26 -5.96
C GLY A 82 -18.72 -10.65 -5.05
N SER A 83 -18.67 -10.07 -3.85
CA SER A 83 -17.63 -10.35 -2.86
C SER A 83 -18.21 -10.46 -1.45
N ALA A 84 -17.41 -11.06 -0.56
CA ALA A 84 -17.59 -10.98 0.88
C ALA A 84 -16.40 -10.24 1.48
N ALA A 85 -16.62 -9.49 2.55
CA ALA A 85 -15.58 -8.74 3.21
C ALA A 85 -15.67 -8.84 4.73
N TRP A 86 -14.51 -8.77 5.38
CA TRP A 86 -14.39 -8.74 6.83
C TRP A 86 -13.43 -7.65 7.25
N ARG A 87 -13.73 -7.06 8.39
CA ARG A 87 -12.78 -6.31 9.19
C ARG A 87 -12.18 -7.25 10.22
N VAL A 88 -10.88 -7.18 10.42
CA VAL A 88 -10.15 -8.04 11.35
C VAL A 88 -9.18 -7.21 12.18
N ILE A 89 -9.05 -7.54 13.46
CA ILE A 89 -7.92 -7.14 14.31
C ILE A 89 -7.13 -8.41 14.59
N TYR A 90 -5.83 -8.35 14.36
CA TYR A 90 -4.92 -9.48 14.51
C TYR A 90 -3.65 -9.08 15.26
N HIS A 91 -2.97 -10.09 15.78
CA HIS A 91 -1.67 -9.95 16.42
C HIS A 91 -0.57 -9.71 15.39
N SER A 92 0.27 -8.71 15.61
CA SER A 92 1.50 -8.49 14.83
C SER A 92 2.66 -8.12 15.76
N ARG A 93 3.79 -7.69 15.19
CA ARG A 93 5.02 -7.41 15.94
C ARG A 93 5.58 -6.04 15.59
N ASP A 94 5.87 -5.27 16.64
CA ASP A 94 6.54 -3.98 16.50
C ASP A 94 8.03 -4.12 16.14
N LEU A 95 8.78 -3.03 16.22
CA LEU A 95 10.20 -2.99 15.87
C LEU A 95 11.05 -3.89 16.80
N HIS A 96 10.59 -4.09 18.04
CA HIS A 96 11.29 -4.83 19.09
C HIS A 96 10.83 -6.29 19.19
N GLY A 97 9.79 -6.66 18.43
CA GLY A 97 9.20 -7.99 18.47
C GLY A 97 8.13 -8.16 19.56
N GLU A 98 7.64 -7.06 20.12
CA GLU A 98 6.55 -7.08 21.10
C GLU A 98 5.19 -7.25 20.40
N ASP A 99 4.25 -7.88 21.11
CA ASP A 99 2.91 -8.16 20.59
C ASP A 99 2.04 -6.90 20.52
N ILE A 100 1.58 -6.56 19.31
CA ILE A 100 0.74 -5.39 19.06
C ILE A 100 -0.52 -5.77 18.25
N PRO A 101 -1.67 -5.14 18.53
CA PRO A 101 -2.86 -5.30 17.71
C PRO A 101 -2.79 -4.41 16.46
N VAL A 102 -3.10 -4.98 15.30
CA VAL A 102 -3.21 -4.25 14.02
C VAL A 102 -4.52 -4.63 13.35
N SER A 103 -5.16 -3.69 12.65
CA SER A 103 -6.39 -3.95 11.90
C SER A 103 -6.14 -4.08 10.39
N ALA A 104 -7.04 -4.77 9.72
CA ALA A 104 -7.07 -4.93 8.27
C ALA A 104 -8.50 -5.13 7.77
N VAL A 105 -8.68 -4.99 6.45
CA VAL A 105 -9.84 -5.47 5.72
C VAL A 105 -9.44 -6.64 4.83
N VAL A 106 -10.25 -7.69 4.83
CA VAL A 106 -10.11 -8.88 3.97
C VAL A 106 -11.28 -8.91 3.01
N ILE A 107 -11.03 -8.99 1.72
CA ILE A 107 -12.06 -9.05 0.67
C ILE A 107 -11.82 -10.28 -0.20
N VAL A 108 -12.86 -11.05 -0.48
CA VAL A 108 -12.77 -12.24 -1.32
C VAL A 108 -13.94 -12.30 -2.30
N PRO A 109 -13.74 -12.84 -3.51
CA PRO A 109 -14.84 -13.05 -4.43
C PRO A 109 -15.77 -14.14 -3.90
N ASP A 110 -17.06 -14.01 -4.21
CA ASP A 110 -18.10 -15.00 -3.87
C ASP A 110 -18.02 -16.28 -4.72
N THR A 111 -17.15 -16.29 -5.74
CA THR A 111 -16.89 -17.45 -6.58
C THR A 111 -16.24 -18.59 -5.78
N PRO A 112 -16.50 -19.87 -6.13
CA PRO A 112 -15.91 -21.01 -5.41
C PRO A 112 -14.38 -20.91 -5.30
N ALA A 113 -13.84 -21.10 -4.10
CA ALA A 113 -12.40 -21.11 -3.88
C ALA A 113 -11.72 -22.35 -4.48
N PRO A 114 -10.48 -22.22 -5.00
CA PRO A 114 -9.64 -23.38 -5.31
C PRO A 114 -9.46 -24.29 -4.08
N ALA A 115 -9.13 -25.56 -4.31
CA ALA A 115 -8.99 -26.53 -3.23
C ALA A 115 -7.85 -26.16 -2.27
N GLU A 116 -6.77 -25.62 -2.83
CA GLU A 116 -5.58 -25.10 -2.17
C GLU A 116 -5.77 -23.71 -1.53
N GLY A 117 -6.95 -23.10 -1.68
CA GLY A 117 -7.22 -21.73 -1.25
C GLY A 117 -6.90 -20.67 -2.32
N ARG A 118 -7.29 -19.43 -2.05
CA ARG A 118 -7.06 -18.30 -2.95
C ARG A 118 -5.61 -17.83 -2.81
N THR A 119 -4.98 -17.47 -3.94
CA THR A 119 -3.77 -16.65 -3.86
C THR A 119 -4.16 -15.28 -3.30
N VAL A 120 -3.35 -14.76 -2.38
CA VAL A 120 -3.62 -13.52 -1.65
C VAL A 120 -2.84 -12.36 -2.28
N VAL A 121 -3.51 -11.26 -2.58
CA VAL A 121 -2.87 -9.96 -2.82
C VAL A 121 -2.81 -9.25 -1.47
N ALA A 122 -1.62 -9.20 -0.87
CA ALA A 122 -1.39 -8.42 0.34
C ALA A 122 -1.06 -6.99 -0.07
N TRP A 123 -2.01 -6.09 0.18
CA TRP A 123 -1.95 -4.71 -0.26
C TRP A 123 -1.54 -3.79 0.89
N GLY A 124 -0.46 -3.04 0.68
CA GLY A 124 -0.05 -1.95 1.55
C GLY A 124 -0.57 -0.62 1.00
N HIS A 125 -1.34 0.12 1.80
CA HIS A 125 -1.89 1.41 1.38
C HIS A 125 -0.80 2.50 1.29
N PRO A 126 -0.97 3.50 0.40
CA PRO A 126 -0.16 4.72 0.43
C PRO A 126 -0.53 5.58 1.64
N THR A 127 0.22 6.64 1.93
CA THR A 127 -0.03 7.51 3.10
C THR A 127 -1.48 7.98 3.19
N THR A 128 -2.18 7.62 4.26
CA THR A 128 -3.50 8.17 4.62
C THR A 128 -3.46 9.05 5.86
N GLY A 129 -2.41 8.92 6.67
CA GLY A 129 -2.15 9.64 7.92
C GLY A 129 -1.32 8.77 8.86
N ALA A 130 -1.21 9.17 10.12
CA ALA A 130 -0.50 8.41 11.15
C ALA A 130 -1.33 8.19 12.44
N ALA A 131 -2.47 8.87 12.58
CA ALA A 131 -3.34 8.73 13.73
C ALA A 131 -4.34 7.57 13.57
N ALA A 132 -4.81 7.03 14.70
CA ALA A 132 -5.75 5.91 14.73
C ALA A 132 -6.96 6.07 13.79
N HIS A 133 -7.55 7.26 13.75
CA HIS A 133 -8.74 7.55 12.94
C HIS A 133 -8.45 7.74 11.43
N CYS A 134 -7.19 7.70 11.00
CA CYS A 134 -6.79 7.79 9.60
C CYS A 134 -6.68 6.44 8.89
N ALA A 135 -6.98 5.35 9.60
CA ALA A 135 -6.95 4.00 9.03
C ALA A 135 -7.95 3.84 7.88
N PRO A 136 -7.53 3.26 6.74
CA PRO A 136 -8.45 2.92 5.66
C PRO A 136 -9.62 2.04 6.10
N SER A 137 -9.40 1.08 7.01
CA SER A 137 -10.46 0.17 7.46
C SER A 137 -11.61 0.85 8.21
N LEU A 138 -11.39 2.05 8.75
CA LEU A 138 -12.39 2.88 9.43
C LEU A 138 -13.22 3.73 8.47
N ALA A 139 -12.82 3.84 7.20
CA ALA A 139 -13.55 4.62 6.22
C ALA A 139 -14.96 4.06 5.99
N VAL A 140 -15.89 4.92 5.60
CA VAL A 140 -17.26 4.54 5.22
C VAL A 140 -17.25 3.51 4.08
N ASP A 141 -16.36 3.71 3.11
CA ASP A 141 -16.03 2.71 2.09
C ASP A 141 -14.53 2.37 2.21
N PRO A 142 -14.17 1.31 2.95
CA PRO A 142 -12.76 0.93 3.16
C PRO A 142 -12.14 0.28 1.92
N PHE A 143 -12.91 0.10 0.84
CA PHE A 143 -12.46 -0.57 -0.38
C PHE A 143 -12.01 0.42 -1.45
N GLN A 144 -12.52 1.66 -1.40
CA GLN A 144 -12.38 2.67 -2.45
C GLN A 144 -10.93 2.96 -2.85
N LEU A 145 -9.99 2.88 -1.90
CA LEU A 145 -8.59 3.25 -2.12
C LEU A 145 -7.71 2.09 -2.60
N ILE A 146 -8.22 0.85 -2.59
CA ILE A 146 -7.45 -0.33 -2.96
C ILE A 146 -7.23 -0.33 -4.48
N GLU A 147 -6.01 0.01 -4.93
CA GLU A 147 -5.71 0.10 -6.36
C GLU A 147 -5.71 -1.30 -7.00
N GLY A 148 -6.69 -1.55 -7.88
CA GLY A 148 -6.85 -2.84 -8.56
C GLY A 148 -7.88 -3.78 -7.91
N LEU A 149 -8.63 -3.32 -6.90
CA LEU A 149 -9.63 -4.12 -6.16
C LEU A 149 -10.49 -5.00 -7.07
N HIS A 150 -11.18 -4.38 -8.05
CA HIS A 150 -12.13 -5.09 -8.88
C HIS A 150 -11.46 -6.07 -9.84
N GLU A 151 -10.29 -5.71 -10.37
CA GLU A 151 -9.49 -6.57 -11.23
C GLU A 151 -8.98 -7.80 -10.47
N PHE A 152 -8.52 -7.64 -9.23
CA PHE A 152 -8.09 -8.77 -8.41
C PHE A 152 -9.24 -9.72 -8.05
N LEU A 153 -10.40 -9.17 -7.67
CA LEU A 153 -11.58 -9.98 -7.37
C LEU A 153 -12.07 -10.74 -8.61
N ALA A 154 -12.05 -10.11 -9.79
CA ALA A 154 -12.44 -10.74 -11.04
C ALA A 154 -11.52 -11.92 -11.43
N GLU A 155 -10.24 -11.86 -11.05
CA GLU A 155 -9.26 -12.95 -11.27
C GLU A 155 -9.27 -14.00 -10.14
N GLY A 156 -10.13 -13.86 -9.13
CA GLY A 156 -10.32 -14.87 -8.09
C GLY A 156 -9.41 -14.74 -6.86
N TYR A 157 -8.65 -13.65 -6.76
CA TYR A 157 -7.72 -13.41 -5.63
C TYR A 157 -8.46 -13.03 -4.35
N ALA A 158 -7.92 -13.45 -3.21
CA ALA A 158 -8.24 -12.81 -1.93
C ALA A 158 -7.40 -11.54 -1.82
N ILE A 159 -7.93 -10.49 -1.22
CA ILE A 159 -7.24 -9.23 -0.99
C ILE A 159 -7.20 -8.99 0.51
N VAL A 160 -6.04 -8.63 1.03
CA VAL A 160 -5.88 -8.23 2.42
C VAL A 160 -5.21 -6.86 2.46
N ALA A 161 -5.90 -5.88 3.05
CA ALA A 161 -5.49 -4.49 3.16
C ALA A 161 -5.26 -4.14 4.63
N THR A 162 -3.99 -4.07 5.06
CA THR A 162 -3.62 -3.77 6.45
C THR A 162 -3.59 -2.26 6.71
N ASP A 163 -3.93 -1.82 7.92
CA ASP A 163 -3.86 -0.40 8.31
C ASP A 163 -2.50 0.04 8.86
N TYR A 164 -1.59 -0.89 9.16
CA TYR A 164 -0.35 -0.65 9.93
C TYR A 164 -0.55 -0.29 11.43
N PRO A 165 0.50 -0.43 12.26
CA PRO A 165 0.43 -0.13 13.69
C PRO A 165 0.07 1.33 14.00
N GLY A 166 -0.74 1.52 15.03
CA GLY A 166 -1.20 2.82 15.49
C GLY A 166 -2.33 3.42 14.66
N MET A 167 -2.71 2.76 13.56
CA MET A 167 -3.88 3.07 12.75
C MET A 167 -5.00 2.05 13.02
N GLY A 168 -6.22 2.55 13.15
CA GLY A 168 -7.43 1.80 13.44
C GLY A 168 -7.50 1.48 14.92
N VAL A 169 -6.59 0.62 15.38
CA VAL A 169 -6.36 0.37 16.80
C VAL A 169 -5.36 1.39 17.35
N ALA A 170 -5.75 2.10 18.42
CA ALA A 170 -4.91 3.13 19.02
C ALA A 170 -3.60 2.56 19.60
N GLY A 171 -2.49 3.20 19.25
CA GLY A 171 -1.14 2.85 19.68
C GLY A 171 -0.10 3.76 19.02
N PRO A 172 1.20 3.55 19.26
CA PRO A 172 2.26 4.24 18.52
C PRO A 172 2.13 3.98 17.01
N SER A 173 2.21 5.04 16.21
CA SER A 173 2.27 4.92 14.75
C SER A 173 3.57 4.26 14.33
N ALA A 174 3.53 3.49 13.26
CA ALA A 174 4.72 2.97 12.60
C ALA A 174 4.99 3.59 11.23
N TYR A 175 4.52 4.83 10.99
CA TYR A 175 4.67 5.50 9.72
C TYR A 175 6.13 5.51 9.20
N LEU A 176 6.34 4.85 8.06
CA LEU A 176 7.64 4.62 7.42
C LEU A 176 8.66 3.87 8.29
N LEU A 177 8.19 3.02 9.21
CA LEU A 177 9.00 2.03 9.89
C LEU A 177 8.91 0.69 9.15
N GLY A 178 9.97 0.33 8.43
CA GLY A 178 9.94 -0.80 7.51
C GLY A 178 9.63 -2.15 8.16
N ILE A 179 10.19 -2.43 9.34
CA ILE A 179 9.98 -3.70 10.04
C ILE A 179 8.52 -3.86 10.52
N PRO A 180 7.94 -2.94 11.33
CA PRO A 180 6.54 -3.08 11.77
C PRO A 180 5.52 -3.08 10.63
N GLU A 181 5.71 -2.25 9.60
CA GLU A 181 4.79 -2.22 8.44
C GLU A 181 4.87 -3.55 7.66
N ALA A 182 6.07 -4.09 7.43
CA ALA A 182 6.25 -5.38 6.77
C ALA A 182 5.68 -6.56 7.55
N ASN A 183 5.90 -6.59 8.87
CA ASN A 183 5.31 -7.60 9.74
C ASN A 183 3.78 -7.55 9.62
N SER A 184 3.19 -6.35 9.63
CA SER A 184 1.74 -6.15 9.49
C SER A 184 1.21 -6.64 8.15
N VAL A 185 1.91 -6.39 7.04
CA VAL A 185 1.51 -6.90 5.71
C VAL A 185 1.48 -8.43 5.69
N LEU A 186 2.50 -9.10 6.24
CA LEU A 186 2.60 -10.56 6.26
C LEU A 186 1.62 -11.21 7.25
N ASP A 187 1.47 -10.61 8.43
CA ASP A 187 0.57 -11.11 9.49
C ASP A 187 -0.89 -10.92 9.12
N ALA A 188 -1.24 -9.90 8.32
CA ALA A 188 -2.59 -9.77 7.78
C ALA A 188 -2.94 -10.95 6.85
N VAL A 189 -1.98 -11.46 6.07
CA VAL A 189 -2.17 -12.68 5.25
C VAL A 189 -2.43 -13.89 6.15
N ARG A 190 -1.67 -14.04 7.24
CA ARG A 190 -1.92 -15.10 8.25
C ARG A 190 -3.33 -14.98 8.85
N ALA A 191 -3.74 -13.78 9.23
CA ALA A 191 -5.07 -13.53 9.77
C ALA A 191 -6.18 -13.89 8.77
N ALA A 192 -6.04 -13.50 7.51
CA ALA A 192 -7.02 -13.82 6.47
C ALA A 192 -7.20 -15.32 6.23
N ARG A 193 -6.14 -16.13 6.41
CA ARG A 193 -6.21 -17.60 6.33
C ARG A 193 -7.06 -18.21 7.46
N ASN A 194 -7.17 -17.51 8.58
CA ASN A 194 -7.92 -17.94 9.76
C ASN A 194 -9.37 -17.43 9.78
N ILE A 195 -9.82 -16.68 8.75
CA ILE A 195 -11.22 -16.25 8.63
C ILE A 195 -12.04 -17.32 7.91
N ASP A 196 -13.07 -17.81 8.59
CA ASP A 196 -14.06 -18.71 8.01
C ASP A 196 -14.74 -18.06 6.80
N GLY A 197 -14.73 -18.76 5.66
CA GLY A 197 -15.30 -18.28 4.41
C GLY A 197 -14.35 -17.50 3.51
N ALA A 198 -13.28 -16.90 4.05
CA ALA A 198 -12.28 -16.18 3.24
C ALA A 198 -11.52 -17.13 2.30
N ARG A 199 -11.19 -18.34 2.78
CA ARG A 199 -10.44 -19.37 2.04
C ARG A 199 -9.13 -18.83 1.45
N ALA A 200 -8.49 -17.87 2.12
CA ALA A 200 -7.15 -17.41 1.77
C ALA A 200 -6.14 -18.57 1.93
N GLY A 201 -5.29 -18.76 0.92
CA GLY A 201 -4.22 -19.75 0.92
C GLY A 201 -2.92 -19.20 1.53
N ASP A 202 -1.83 -19.94 1.36
CA ASP A 202 -0.48 -19.56 1.78
C ASP A 202 0.33 -18.81 0.70
N ARG A 203 -0.14 -18.85 -0.56
CA ARG A 203 0.47 -18.16 -1.70
C ARG A 203 0.08 -16.69 -1.69
N LEU A 204 1.06 -15.80 -1.81
CA LEU A 204 0.81 -14.35 -1.86
C LEU A 204 1.62 -13.62 -2.93
N VAL A 205 1.08 -12.48 -3.35
CA VAL A 205 1.78 -11.41 -4.06
C VAL A 205 1.63 -10.13 -3.23
N LEU A 206 2.72 -9.39 -3.10
CA LEU A 206 2.72 -8.10 -2.41
C LEU A 206 2.43 -6.99 -3.43
N TRP A 207 1.55 -6.05 -3.08
CA TRP A 207 1.23 -4.89 -3.91
C TRP A 207 1.20 -3.63 -3.05
N GLY A 208 1.85 -2.55 -3.49
CA GLY A 208 1.86 -1.33 -2.71
C GLY A 208 2.30 -0.09 -3.48
N HIS A 209 1.87 1.06 -3.01
CA HIS A 209 2.14 2.36 -3.61
C HIS A 209 2.71 3.33 -2.58
N SER A 210 3.72 4.13 -2.94
CA SER A 210 4.27 5.16 -2.03
C SER A 210 4.78 4.54 -0.72
N GLN A 211 4.29 4.95 0.45
CA GLN A 211 4.51 4.28 1.73
C GLN A 211 4.25 2.76 1.65
N GLY A 212 3.11 2.35 1.12
CA GLY A 212 2.78 0.93 0.97
C GLY A 212 3.71 0.18 0.02
N GLY A 213 4.35 0.90 -0.90
CA GLY A 213 5.45 0.36 -1.72
C GLY A 213 6.67 0.03 -0.86
N GLN A 214 7.03 0.88 0.11
CA GLN A 214 8.09 0.60 1.09
C GLN A 214 7.72 -0.60 1.98
N ALA A 215 6.51 -0.63 2.54
CA ALA A 215 6.01 -1.75 3.32
C ALA A 215 6.05 -3.08 2.55
N ALA A 216 5.62 -3.08 1.28
CA ALA A 216 5.66 -4.25 0.40
C ALA A 216 7.09 -4.73 0.10
N LEU A 217 8.04 -3.82 -0.09
CA LEU A 217 9.44 -4.18 -0.30
C LEU A 217 10.07 -4.78 0.96
N PHE A 218 9.88 -4.16 2.13
CA PHE A 218 10.35 -4.74 3.40
C PHE A 218 9.68 -6.09 3.69
N ALA A 219 8.40 -6.26 3.39
CA ALA A 219 7.71 -7.53 3.52
C ALA A 219 8.34 -8.59 2.61
N ALA A 220 8.75 -8.23 1.38
CA ALA A 220 9.42 -9.14 0.46
C ALA A 220 10.80 -9.58 0.98
N GLU A 221 11.59 -8.64 1.52
CA GLU A 221 12.90 -8.91 2.12
C GLU A 221 12.80 -9.82 3.35
N ARG A 222 11.74 -9.66 4.15
CA ARG A 222 11.56 -10.37 5.42
C ARG A 222 10.81 -11.69 5.31
N ALA A 223 10.01 -11.90 4.26
CA ALA A 223 9.08 -13.02 4.14
C ALA A 223 9.73 -14.38 4.51
N ALA A 224 10.92 -14.68 3.98
CA ALA A 224 11.60 -15.95 4.21
C ALA A 224 12.02 -16.19 5.67
N SER A 225 12.32 -15.13 6.43
CA SER A 225 12.77 -15.25 7.83
C SER A 225 11.63 -15.07 8.84
N TYR A 226 10.65 -14.21 8.53
CA TYR A 226 9.55 -13.87 9.43
C TYR A 226 8.28 -14.71 9.21
N ALA A 227 7.98 -15.06 7.96
CA ALA A 227 6.81 -15.84 7.57
C ALA A 227 7.15 -16.98 6.59
N PRO A 228 8.03 -17.92 6.98
CA PRO A 228 8.52 -18.98 6.10
C PRO A 228 7.43 -19.96 5.63
N GLU A 229 6.28 -19.99 6.30
CA GLU A 229 5.12 -20.79 5.90
C GLU A 229 4.27 -20.15 4.79
N LEU A 230 4.54 -18.89 4.43
CA LEU A 230 3.92 -18.20 3.31
C LEU A 230 4.78 -18.33 2.05
N THR A 231 4.15 -18.59 0.91
CA THR A 231 4.84 -18.72 -0.39
C THR A 231 4.73 -17.41 -1.16
N LEU A 232 5.72 -16.53 -1.01
CA LEU A 232 5.82 -15.29 -1.77
C LEU A 232 6.10 -15.60 -3.25
N LEU A 233 5.18 -15.20 -4.13
CA LEU A 233 5.29 -15.41 -5.57
C LEU A 233 5.96 -14.24 -6.29
N GLY A 234 5.78 -13.02 -5.78
CA GLY A 234 6.34 -11.80 -6.35
C GLY A 234 5.97 -10.56 -5.55
N VAL A 235 6.64 -9.46 -5.83
CA VAL A 235 6.34 -8.13 -5.27
C VAL A 235 6.15 -7.11 -6.39
N ALA A 236 5.04 -6.39 -6.35
CA ALA A 236 4.76 -5.30 -7.26
C ALA A 236 4.68 -4.01 -6.45
N VAL A 237 5.28 -2.94 -6.98
CA VAL A 237 5.22 -1.61 -6.37
C VAL A 237 5.04 -0.51 -7.41
N ALA A 238 4.39 0.58 -7.01
CA ALA A 238 4.33 1.81 -7.79
C ALA A 238 4.86 3.00 -6.97
N ALA A 239 5.72 3.81 -7.58
CA ALA A 239 6.36 4.97 -6.95
C ALA A 239 6.74 4.72 -5.47
N PRO A 240 7.51 3.66 -5.17
CA PRO A 240 7.73 3.24 -3.79
C PRO A 240 8.61 4.24 -3.05
N ALA A 241 8.33 4.48 -1.77
CA ALA A 241 9.22 5.18 -0.85
C ALA A 241 10.44 4.30 -0.46
N ALA A 242 11.16 3.77 -1.46
CA ALA A 242 12.17 2.74 -1.29
C ALA A 242 13.46 3.27 -0.63
N ASN A 243 13.83 4.52 -0.90
CA ASN A 243 15.00 5.17 -0.31
C ASN A 243 14.55 6.42 0.45
N LEU A 244 14.41 6.31 1.77
CA LEU A 244 13.95 7.40 2.62
C LEU A 244 14.98 8.53 2.75
N SER A 245 16.27 8.23 2.56
CA SER A 245 17.32 9.26 2.59
C SER A 245 17.20 10.20 1.38
N GLU A 246 17.01 9.65 0.18
CA GLU A 246 16.75 10.44 -1.04
C GLU A 246 15.42 11.17 -0.93
N LEU A 247 14.34 10.48 -0.55
CA LEU A 247 13.01 11.08 -0.35
C LEU A 247 13.07 12.29 0.59
N MET A 248 13.68 12.14 1.78
CA MET A 248 13.75 13.25 2.74
C MET A 248 14.65 14.39 2.24
N SER A 249 15.76 14.09 1.58
CA SER A 249 16.63 15.11 0.98
C SER A 249 15.87 15.94 -0.06
N ASP A 250 15.11 15.28 -0.93
CA ASP A 250 14.41 15.93 -2.04
C ASP A 250 13.18 16.72 -1.56
N ASP A 251 12.46 16.19 -0.56
CA ASP A 251 11.16 16.74 -0.18
C ASP A 251 11.13 17.66 1.02
N ILE A 252 12.11 17.64 1.93
CA ILE A 252 12.02 18.41 3.18
C ILE A 252 11.93 19.94 2.96
N VAL A 253 12.22 20.38 1.73
CA VAL A 253 12.11 21.75 1.23
C VAL A 253 10.77 22.07 0.56
N ASN A 254 9.77 21.17 0.63
CA ASN A 254 8.43 21.34 0.09
C ASN A 254 7.35 20.92 1.11
N VAL A 255 6.07 21.16 0.77
CA VAL A 255 4.94 20.87 1.67
C VAL A 255 4.77 19.38 1.97
N SER A 256 5.08 18.52 1.00
CA SER A 256 4.98 17.07 1.14
C SER A 256 6.00 16.55 2.14
N GLY A 257 7.26 17.00 2.07
CA GLY A 257 8.29 16.59 3.03
C GLY A 257 8.01 17.08 4.45
N VAL A 258 7.49 18.30 4.61
CA VAL A 258 7.03 18.79 5.94
C VAL A 258 5.90 17.91 6.48
N THR A 259 4.95 17.52 5.63
CA THR A 259 3.83 16.65 6.00
C THR A 259 4.32 15.25 6.40
N ILE A 260 5.16 14.61 5.57
CA ILE A 260 5.74 13.29 5.82
C ILE A 260 6.55 13.30 7.11
N ALA A 261 7.42 14.30 7.30
CA ALA A 261 8.23 14.41 8.50
C ALA A 261 7.37 14.56 9.78
N SER A 262 6.21 15.22 9.69
CA SER A 262 5.30 15.35 10.84
C SER A 262 4.65 14.06 11.29
N TYR A 263 4.48 13.10 10.38
CA TYR A 263 4.05 11.74 10.71
C TYR A 263 5.23 10.89 11.20
N ALA A 264 6.38 10.99 10.51
CA ALA A 264 7.56 10.16 10.78
C ALA A 264 8.20 10.48 12.14
N ILE A 265 8.39 11.74 12.49
CA ILE A 265 9.11 12.11 13.72
C ILE A 265 8.50 11.50 14.99
N PRO A 266 7.18 11.63 15.27
CA PRO A 266 6.59 11.01 16.45
C PRO A 266 6.60 9.47 16.38
N ALA A 267 6.45 8.88 15.18
CA ALA A 267 6.54 7.43 15.00
C ALA A 267 7.96 6.90 15.34
N TYR A 268 8.99 7.57 14.84
CA TYR A 268 10.39 7.22 15.10
C TYR A 268 10.79 7.50 16.55
N GLU A 269 10.32 8.60 17.17
CA GLU A 269 10.51 8.85 18.61
C GLU A 269 9.95 7.71 19.47
N ALA A 270 8.74 7.25 19.16
CA ALA A 270 8.13 6.16 19.90
C ALA A 270 8.85 4.81 19.70
N ALA A 271 9.27 4.52 18.46
CA ALA A 271 9.88 3.24 18.12
C ALA A 271 11.34 3.12 18.58
N TYR A 272 12.11 4.20 18.57
CA TYR A 272 13.56 4.19 18.85
C TYR A 272 13.95 4.88 20.17
N GLY A 273 12.99 5.20 21.04
CA GLY A 273 13.24 5.87 22.32
C GLY A 273 14.10 5.07 23.32
N ASP A 274 14.27 3.76 23.10
CA ASP A 274 15.20 2.92 23.87
C ASP A 274 16.66 3.05 23.39
N ARG A 275 16.85 3.39 22.11
CA ARG A 275 18.15 3.55 21.45
C ARG A 275 18.72 4.97 21.59
N TYR A 276 17.85 5.97 21.67
CA TYR A 276 18.25 7.38 21.74
C TYR A 276 17.65 8.08 22.98
N PRO A 277 18.42 8.95 23.66
CA PRO A 277 17.89 9.81 24.72
C PRO A 277 16.61 10.56 24.33
N ASP A 278 15.72 10.75 25.31
CA ASP A 278 14.48 11.51 25.16
C ASP A 278 14.70 12.85 24.44
N GLY A 279 13.97 13.05 23.35
CA GLY A 279 14.00 14.27 22.53
C GLY A 279 15.17 14.38 21.55
N GLU A 280 16.10 13.42 21.49
CA GLU A 280 17.21 13.46 20.52
C GLU A 280 16.71 13.33 19.08
N ILE A 281 15.72 12.47 18.82
CA ILE A 281 15.11 12.32 17.49
C ILE A 281 14.35 13.59 17.09
N ALA A 282 13.55 14.19 17.99
CA ALA A 282 12.87 15.45 17.73
C ALA A 282 13.80 16.68 17.70
N ALA A 283 15.07 16.57 18.10
CA ALA A 283 16.01 17.69 18.10
C ALA A 283 16.25 18.27 16.70
N ILE A 284 15.97 17.50 15.64
CA ILE A 284 16.00 17.95 14.25
C ILE A 284 15.00 19.08 13.98
N LEU A 285 13.90 19.17 14.74
CA LEU A 285 12.84 20.16 14.55
C LEU A 285 13.27 21.55 15.02
N THR A 286 12.88 22.59 14.29
CA THR A 286 12.89 23.96 14.82
C THR A 286 11.81 24.14 15.88
N PRO A 287 11.84 25.19 16.72
CA PRO A 287 10.76 25.44 17.68
C PRO A 287 9.37 25.54 17.04
N ALA A 288 9.29 26.09 15.82
CA ALA A 288 8.05 26.16 15.06
C ALA A 288 7.61 24.77 14.58
N GLY A 289 8.54 23.94 14.08
CA GLY A 289 8.28 22.56 13.73
C GLY A 289 7.79 21.73 14.93
N THR A 290 8.46 21.83 16.07
CA THR A 290 8.03 21.17 17.32
C THR A 290 6.61 21.57 17.72
N ALA A 291 6.26 22.85 17.63
CA ALA A 291 4.93 23.32 18.00
C ALA A 291 3.83 22.84 17.02
N ALA A 292 4.13 22.72 15.73
CA ALA A 292 3.16 22.33 14.70
C ALA A 292 2.98 20.82 14.55
N THR A 293 3.99 20.02 14.90
CA THR A 293 4.02 18.57 14.65
C THR A 293 2.81 17.82 15.22
N PRO A 294 2.39 18.04 16.50
CA PRO A 294 1.25 17.30 17.04
C PRO A 294 -0.06 17.56 16.30
N ASP A 295 -0.28 18.81 15.86
CA ASP A 295 -1.50 19.19 15.14
C ASP A 295 -1.52 18.57 13.73
N MET A 296 -0.39 18.58 13.01
CA MET A 296 -0.31 17.95 11.68
C MET A 296 -0.39 16.42 11.76
N ALA A 297 0.29 15.81 12.73
CA ALA A 297 0.28 14.36 12.93
C ALA A 297 -1.10 13.79 13.29
N ALA A 298 -1.99 14.63 13.83
CA ALA A 298 -3.36 14.28 14.16
C ALA A 298 -4.34 14.41 12.98
N LEU A 299 -3.92 14.92 11.82
CA LEU A 299 -4.77 15.08 10.64
C LEU A 299 -4.59 13.91 9.66
N CYS A 300 -5.65 13.59 8.92
CA CYS A 300 -5.58 12.59 7.86
C CYS A 300 -5.32 13.23 6.50
N LEU A 301 -4.36 12.70 5.75
CA LEU A 301 -3.87 13.27 4.50
C LEU A 301 -5.00 13.45 3.48
N LEU A 302 -5.85 12.43 3.28
CA LEU A 302 -6.82 12.43 2.19
C LEU A 302 -8.04 13.33 2.46
N SER A 303 -8.49 13.40 3.71
CA SER A 303 -9.70 14.15 4.08
C SER A 303 -9.42 15.56 4.59
N GLN A 304 -8.21 15.83 5.11
CA GLN A 304 -7.84 17.08 5.78
C GLN A 304 -6.58 17.72 5.17
N ASN A 305 -6.31 17.46 3.88
CA ASN A 305 -5.12 17.96 3.19
C ASN A 305 -4.99 19.49 3.25
N LYS A 306 -6.10 20.23 3.19
CA LYS A 306 -6.08 21.70 3.20
C LYS A 306 -5.66 22.24 4.56
N GLU A 307 -6.12 21.61 5.63
CA GLU A 307 -5.77 21.92 7.01
C GLU A 307 -4.29 21.62 7.26
N ILE A 308 -3.80 20.47 6.79
CA ILE A 308 -2.38 20.12 6.82
C ILE A 308 -1.55 21.19 6.09
N HIS A 309 -1.88 21.50 4.84
CA HIS A 309 -1.16 22.49 4.05
C HIS A 309 -1.18 23.89 4.68
N ALA A 310 -2.29 24.28 5.30
CA ALA A 310 -2.39 25.57 6.00
C ALA A 310 -1.38 25.69 7.17
N ILE A 311 -1.02 24.57 7.81
CA ILE A 311 -0.01 24.50 8.87
C ILE A 311 1.40 24.32 8.28
N ALA A 312 1.54 23.49 7.24
CA ALA A 312 2.82 23.10 6.65
C ALA A 312 3.42 24.16 5.72
N ASP A 313 2.63 24.86 4.90
CA ASP A 313 3.11 25.85 3.92
C ASP A 313 4.00 26.94 4.56
N PRO A 314 3.64 27.55 5.71
CA PRO A 314 4.50 28.52 6.39
C PRO A 314 5.81 27.94 6.96
N LEU A 315 5.91 26.62 7.06
CA LEU A 315 7.04 25.89 7.65
C LEU A 315 8.00 25.34 6.59
N ILE A 316 7.71 25.49 5.30
CA ILE A 316 8.61 25.10 4.22
C ILE A 316 9.98 25.78 4.40
N GLY A 317 11.04 24.97 4.48
CA GLY A 317 12.41 25.44 4.75
C GLY A 317 12.68 25.90 6.19
N GLY A 318 11.67 25.89 7.06
CA GLY A 318 11.76 26.27 8.48
C GLY A 318 11.28 25.20 9.47
N TYR A 319 10.86 24.03 8.98
CA TYR A 319 10.34 22.93 9.81
C TYR A 319 11.46 22.22 10.60
N VAL A 320 12.57 21.90 9.90
CA VAL A 320 13.78 21.28 10.47
C VAL A 320 14.95 22.25 10.54
N ARG A 321 15.91 21.98 11.44
CA ARG A 321 17.14 22.76 11.64
C ARG A 321 18.22 22.43 10.61
N SER A 322 18.21 21.21 10.11
CA SER A 322 19.16 20.69 9.14
C SER A 322 18.52 19.55 8.35
N ASP A 323 19.16 19.17 7.25
CA ASP A 323 18.74 18.06 6.40
C ASP A 323 18.81 16.72 7.18
N PRO A 324 17.67 16.02 7.36
CA PRO A 324 17.64 14.73 8.06
C PRO A 324 18.49 13.65 7.39
N SER A 325 18.66 13.68 6.07
CA SER A 325 19.43 12.66 5.33
C SER A 325 20.93 12.68 5.65
N THR A 326 21.42 13.78 6.22
CA THR A 326 22.84 13.99 6.57
C THR A 326 23.07 14.31 8.05
N THR A 327 22.01 14.32 8.88
CA THR A 327 22.09 14.65 10.31
C THR A 327 21.76 13.43 11.17
N GLU A 328 22.64 13.06 12.12
CA GLU A 328 22.33 11.99 13.08
C GLU A 328 21.33 12.46 14.16
N PRO A 329 20.45 11.57 14.65
CA PRO A 329 20.36 10.14 14.32
C PRO A 329 19.57 9.82 13.04
N TRP A 330 18.96 10.82 12.39
CA TRP A 330 18.09 10.63 11.24
C TRP A 330 18.79 9.98 10.04
N ALA A 331 20.03 10.33 9.74
CA ALA A 331 20.78 9.72 8.64
C ALA A 331 20.89 8.18 8.80
N THR A 332 21.14 7.71 10.03
CA THR A 332 21.11 6.27 10.34
C THR A 332 19.69 5.69 10.23
N LEU A 333 18.71 6.37 10.82
CA LEU A 333 17.32 5.87 10.89
C LEU A 333 16.65 5.75 9.51
N LEU A 334 16.86 6.73 8.62
CA LEU A 334 16.36 6.71 7.25
C LEU A 334 16.97 5.57 6.45
N LYS A 335 18.28 5.31 6.65
CA LYS A 335 18.96 4.19 6.02
C LYS A 335 18.45 2.84 6.52
N GLU A 336 18.19 2.70 7.83
CA GLU A 336 17.63 1.48 8.41
C GLU A 336 16.20 1.18 7.93
N ASN A 337 15.45 2.21 7.53
CA ASN A 337 14.07 2.09 7.04
C ASN A 337 13.93 2.29 5.52
N SER A 338 15.05 2.26 4.80
CA SER A 338 15.09 2.19 3.33
C SER A 338 15.19 0.74 2.88
N ALA A 339 14.45 0.37 1.82
CA ALA A 339 14.50 -0.95 1.22
C ALA A 339 15.77 -1.13 0.37
N GLY A 340 16.08 -2.37 0.03
CA GLY A 340 17.24 -2.78 -0.78
C GLY A 340 18.42 -3.28 0.04
N ALA A 341 18.26 -3.49 1.35
CA ALA A 341 19.31 -4.02 2.21
C ALA A 341 19.50 -5.53 2.00
N GLU A 342 18.41 -6.25 1.73
CA GLU A 342 18.41 -7.69 1.48
C GLU A 342 18.00 -7.98 0.01
N PRO A 343 18.66 -8.92 -0.68
CA PRO A 343 18.30 -9.26 -2.05
C PRO A 343 16.89 -9.85 -2.17
N LEU A 344 16.13 -9.35 -3.15
CA LEU A 344 14.82 -9.93 -3.50
C LEU A 344 15.01 -11.16 -4.39
N THR A 345 14.47 -12.30 -3.96
CA THR A 345 14.61 -13.60 -4.64
C THR A 345 13.38 -14.02 -5.46
N VAL A 346 12.38 -13.14 -5.52
CA VAL A 346 11.16 -13.30 -6.30
C VAL A 346 11.09 -12.24 -7.40
N PRO A 347 10.33 -12.45 -8.48
CA PRO A 347 10.10 -11.41 -9.48
C PRO A 347 9.59 -10.11 -8.86
N VAL A 348 10.06 -9.00 -9.39
CA VAL A 348 9.69 -7.64 -8.95
C VAL A 348 9.05 -6.89 -10.12
N PHE A 349 7.91 -6.25 -9.88
CA PHE A 349 7.34 -5.25 -10.79
C PHE A 349 7.50 -3.86 -10.17
N VAL A 350 7.98 -2.90 -10.95
CA VAL A 350 8.10 -1.50 -10.53
C VAL A 350 7.41 -0.61 -11.55
N GLY A 351 6.45 0.20 -11.12
CA GLY A 351 5.84 1.26 -11.91
C GLY A 351 6.25 2.65 -11.42
N GLN A 352 6.62 3.56 -12.32
CA GLN A 352 6.98 4.93 -11.96
C GLN A 352 6.34 5.95 -12.90
N GLY A 353 5.65 6.95 -12.34
CA GLY A 353 5.22 8.12 -13.08
C GLY A 353 6.39 9.06 -13.37
N LEU A 354 6.52 9.54 -14.62
CA LEU A 354 7.62 10.44 -15.01
C LEU A 354 7.36 11.93 -14.70
N ALA A 355 6.17 12.26 -14.22
CA ALA A 355 5.82 13.59 -13.69
C ALA A 355 5.57 13.52 -12.18
N ASP A 356 6.14 12.52 -11.51
CA ASP A 356 6.15 12.41 -10.06
C ASP A 356 7.10 13.46 -9.47
N GLU A 357 6.58 14.27 -8.55
CA GLU A 357 7.31 15.35 -7.86
C GLU A 357 7.44 15.06 -6.36
N LEU A 358 7.09 13.84 -5.92
CA LEU A 358 7.22 13.39 -4.55
C LEU A 358 8.24 12.24 -4.48
N VAL A 359 7.93 11.10 -5.10
CA VAL A 359 8.95 10.06 -5.32
C VAL A 359 9.57 10.32 -6.68
N GLU A 360 10.62 11.13 -6.70
CA GLU A 360 11.26 11.53 -7.95
C GLU A 360 11.64 10.30 -8.79
N PRO A 361 11.41 10.33 -10.12
CA PRO A 361 11.71 9.18 -10.99
C PRO A 361 13.15 8.68 -10.85
N LYS A 362 14.09 9.58 -10.58
CA LYS A 362 15.50 9.27 -10.38
C LYS A 362 15.74 8.37 -9.17
N ALA A 363 15.04 8.60 -8.06
CA ALA A 363 15.16 7.78 -6.86
C ALA A 363 14.70 6.34 -7.12
N THR A 364 13.56 6.17 -7.81
CA THR A 364 13.09 4.84 -8.23
C THR A 364 14.04 4.19 -9.24
N GLU A 365 14.64 4.96 -10.15
CA GLU A 365 15.65 4.45 -11.10
C GLU A 365 16.90 3.93 -10.40
N ASP A 366 17.39 4.66 -9.39
CA ASP A 366 18.56 4.25 -8.59
C ASP A 366 18.26 3.00 -7.77
N TYR A 367 17.07 2.92 -7.18
CA TYR A 367 16.61 1.72 -6.49
C TYR A 367 16.52 0.49 -7.41
N VAL A 368 15.95 0.64 -8.62
CA VAL A 368 15.93 -0.44 -9.61
C VAL A 368 17.35 -0.84 -10.00
N ALA A 369 18.26 0.11 -10.18
CA ALA A 369 19.67 -0.20 -10.49
C ALA A 369 20.36 -0.97 -9.36
N LEU A 370 20.08 -0.62 -8.10
CA LEU A 370 20.55 -1.35 -6.92
C LEU A 370 20.07 -2.81 -6.95
N LEU A 371 18.76 -3.03 -7.07
CA LEU A 371 18.20 -4.38 -7.10
C LEU A 371 18.70 -5.20 -8.30
N CYS A 372 18.86 -4.59 -9.48
CA CYS A 372 19.49 -5.25 -10.63
C CYS A 372 20.94 -5.67 -10.31
N SER A 373 21.71 -4.84 -9.61
CA SER A 373 23.09 -5.16 -9.22
C SER A 373 23.16 -6.31 -8.20
N GLN A 374 22.08 -6.55 -7.46
CA GLN A 374 21.91 -7.67 -6.53
C GLN A 374 21.37 -8.94 -7.21
N GLY A 375 21.05 -8.88 -8.51
CA GLY A 375 20.59 -10.02 -9.30
C GLY A 375 19.07 -10.26 -9.28
N ALA A 376 18.26 -9.27 -8.88
CA ALA A 376 16.82 -9.37 -8.90
C ALA A 376 16.24 -9.36 -10.33
N ASP A 377 15.12 -10.08 -10.54
CA ASP A 377 14.36 -10.07 -11.80
C ASP A 377 13.32 -8.96 -11.78
N ILE A 378 13.57 -7.84 -12.46
CA ILE A 378 12.74 -6.62 -12.37
C ILE A 378 12.05 -6.28 -13.68
N ALA A 379 10.72 -6.18 -13.68
CA ALA A 379 9.93 -5.55 -14.73
C ALA A 379 9.70 -4.07 -14.38
N PHE A 380 10.51 -3.17 -14.94
CA PHE A 380 10.40 -1.73 -14.66
C PHE A 380 9.67 -0.97 -15.77
N HIS A 381 8.55 -0.36 -15.41
CA HIS A 381 7.66 0.41 -16.29
C HIS A 381 7.64 1.89 -15.90
N ARG A 382 7.75 2.75 -16.92
CA ARG A 382 7.73 4.21 -16.78
C ARG A 382 6.53 4.79 -17.52
N TYR A 383 5.83 5.72 -16.87
CA TYR A 383 4.57 6.27 -17.36
C TYR A 383 4.70 7.78 -17.63
N PRO A 384 4.80 8.22 -18.90
CA PRO A 384 4.93 9.63 -19.25
C PRO A 384 3.73 10.47 -18.79
N GLY A 385 4.00 11.62 -18.16
CA GLY A 385 2.97 12.57 -17.73
C GLY A 385 2.12 12.12 -16.54
N VAL A 386 2.44 10.99 -15.92
CA VAL A 386 1.77 10.48 -14.71
C VAL A 386 2.47 11.03 -13.48
N ASN A 387 1.69 11.62 -12.58
CA ASN A 387 2.16 12.14 -11.29
C ASN A 387 2.09 11.07 -10.19
N HIS A 388 2.55 11.41 -8.98
CA HIS A 388 2.61 10.50 -7.84
C HIS A 388 1.29 9.76 -7.58
N GLY A 389 0.21 10.51 -7.33
CA GLY A 389 -1.08 9.95 -6.93
C GLY A 389 -1.76 9.06 -7.97
N LEU A 390 -1.32 9.09 -9.23
CA LEU A 390 -1.86 8.24 -10.30
C LEU A 390 -0.93 7.09 -10.71
N ALA A 391 0.26 6.99 -10.12
CA ALA A 391 1.28 6.01 -10.52
C ALA A 391 0.78 4.56 -10.41
N ALA A 392 0.13 4.20 -9.30
CA ALA A 392 -0.42 2.86 -9.09
C ALA A 392 -1.51 2.51 -10.12
N TYR A 393 -2.48 3.41 -10.34
CA TYR A 393 -3.54 3.20 -11.33
C TYR A 393 -3.02 3.11 -12.76
N ALA A 394 -2.04 3.93 -13.13
CA ALA A 394 -1.38 3.86 -14.42
C ALA A 394 -0.65 2.53 -14.62
N ALA A 395 -0.14 1.93 -13.53
CA ALA A 395 0.60 0.69 -13.56
C ALA A 395 -0.26 -0.59 -13.61
N LEU A 396 -1.54 -0.51 -13.25
CA LEU A 396 -2.43 -1.68 -13.17
C LEU A 396 -2.43 -2.57 -14.44
N PRO A 397 -2.53 -2.04 -15.67
CA PRO A 397 -2.62 -2.89 -16.85
C PRO A 397 -1.40 -3.80 -17.04
N GLU A 398 -0.18 -3.26 -16.93
CA GLU A 398 1.04 -4.06 -17.04
C GLU A 398 1.28 -4.92 -15.79
N MET A 399 0.95 -4.41 -14.60
CA MET A 399 1.06 -5.14 -13.35
C MET A 399 0.18 -6.39 -13.35
N LEU A 400 -1.06 -6.32 -13.84
CA LEU A 400 -1.97 -7.48 -13.91
C LEU A 400 -1.48 -8.55 -14.90
N LEU A 401 -0.88 -8.13 -16.03
CA LEU A 401 -0.25 -9.07 -16.98
C LEU A 401 0.98 -9.76 -16.37
N TRP A 402 1.78 -8.99 -15.62
CA TRP A 402 2.91 -9.51 -14.85
C TRP A 402 2.44 -10.49 -13.76
N LEU A 403 1.38 -10.12 -13.02
CA LEU A 403 0.78 -10.92 -11.96
C LEU A 403 0.28 -12.27 -12.47
N SER A 404 -0.44 -12.27 -13.61
CA SER A 404 -0.88 -13.49 -14.29
C SER A 404 0.30 -14.40 -14.68
N THR A 405 1.43 -13.80 -15.07
CA THR A 405 2.65 -14.55 -15.42
C THR A 405 3.26 -15.20 -14.17
N VAL A 406 3.46 -14.44 -13.11
CA VAL A 406 4.02 -14.90 -11.83
C VAL A 406 3.17 -16.01 -11.20
N THR A 407 1.85 -15.79 -11.09
CA THR A 407 0.94 -16.74 -10.43
C THR A 407 0.79 -18.05 -11.21
N SER A 408 1.01 -18.03 -12.53
CA SER A 408 1.10 -19.22 -13.37
C SER A 408 2.42 -19.99 -13.27
N GLY A 409 3.37 -19.55 -12.42
CA GLY A 409 4.68 -20.17 -12.25
C GLY A 409 5.65 -19.91 -13.40
N ARG A 410 5.36 -18.91 -14.25
CA ARG A 410 6.24 -18.46 -15.33
C ARG A 410 7.10 -17.29 -14.85
N THR A 411 8.32 -17.21 -15.37
CA THR A 411 9.22 -16.07 -15.13
C THR A 411 8.82 -14.88 -15.99
N PRO A 412 8.52 -13.71 -15.41
CA PRO A 412 8.30 -12.48 -16.17
C PRO A 412 9.57 -12.01 -16.89
N SER A 413 9.41 -11.16 -17.90
CA SER A 413 10.57 -10.52 -18.55
C SER A 413 11.25 -9.53 -17.60
N THR A 414 12.57 -9.61 -17.48
CA THR A 414 13.38 -8.63 -16.75
C THR A 414 13.84 -7.48 -17.65
N THR A 415 14.01 -6.31 -17.04
CA THR A 415 14.57 -5.09 -17.62
C THR A 415 15.99 -4.80 -17.15
N CYS A 416 16.49 -5.56 -16.16
CA CYS A 416 17.88 -5.55 -15.77
C CYS A 416 18.77 -6.01 -16.93
N ARG A 417 19.93 -5.36 -17.12
CA ARG A 417 20.86 -5.59 -18.23
C ARG A 417 22.24 -5.97 -17.76
#